data_AF-A0A924ZJ80-F1
#
_entry.id   AF-A0A924ZJ80-F1
#
_cell.length_a   1.000
_cell.length_b   1.000
_cell.length_c   1.000
_cell.angle_alpha   90.00
_cell.angle_beta   90.00
_cell.angle_gamma   90.00
#
_symmetry.space_group_name_H-M   'P 1'
#
loop_
_entity.id
_entity.type
_entity.pdbx_description
1 polymer ?
#
loop_
_entity_poly.entity_id
_entity_poly.type
_entity_poly.pdbx_seq_one_letter_code
_entity_poly.pdbx_strand_id
1 'polypeptide(L)' 'GGGGYGPSLKRDPMKVLDDLLDGYITPDHAREVYGVVVKPVTNGYQWGLDLPATAKLRAAMQMA' A
#
# COMPACT_ATOMS: atom_id res chain seq x y z
N GLY A 1 10.11 15.87 -2.34
CA GLY A 1 10.93 15.74 -1.12
C GLY A 1 10.21 14.85 -0.14
N GLY A 2 10.92 13.95 0.53
CA GLY A 2 10.37 13.08 1.57
C GLY A 2 10.73 11.61 1.41
N GLY A 3 12.03 11.28 1.35
CA GLY A 3 12.49 9.90 1.47
C GLY A 3 12.08 9.35 2.83
N GLY A 4 11.14 8.40 2.84
CA GLY A 4 10.69 7.74 4.07
C GLY A 4 11.84 6.97 4.69
N TYR A 5 12.42 7.49 5.76
CA TYR A 5 13.41 6.79 6.57
C TYR A 5 12.72 5.66 7.34
N GLY A 6 13.09 4.41 7.06
CA GLY A 6 12.58 3.21 7.73
C GLY A 6 12.15 2.10 6.77
N PRO A 7 11.83 0.90 7.27
CA PRO A 7 11.41 -0.21 6.41
C PRO A 7 10.11 0.12 5.67
N SER A 8 10.06 -0.10 4.36
CA SER A 8 8.88 0.18 3.51
C SER A 8 7.59 -0.46 4.05
N LEU A 9 7.70 -1.66 4.63
CA LEU A 9 6.58 -2.40 5.23
C LEU A 9 6.01 -1.75 6.51
N LYS A 10 6.71 -0.78 7.11
CA LYS A 10 6.21 -0.01 8.26
C LYS A 10 5.48 1.27 7.86
N ARG A 11 5.48 1.64 6.57
CA ARG A 11 4.71 2.81 6.11
C ARG A 11 3.22 2.58 6.34
N ASP A 12 2.53 3.63 6.78
CA ASP A 12 1.07 3.61 6.96
C ASP A 12 0.39 3.23 5.64
N PRO A 13 -0.40 2.15 5.59
CA PRO A 13 -1.14 1.76 4.39
C PRO A 13 -2.02 2.89 3.83
N MET A 14 -2.60 3.74 4.67
CA MET A 14 -3.42 4.87 4.20
C MET A 14 -2.58 5.86 3.38
N LYS A 15 -1.37 6.19 3.84
CA LYS A 15 -0.46 7.07 3.09
C LYS A 15 -0.03 6.47 1.76
N VAL A 16 0.09 5.14 1.69
CA VAL A 16 0.40 4.44 0.42
C VAL A 16 -0.82 4.46 -0.52
N LEU A 17 -2.04 4.34 0.02
CA LEU A 17 -3.26 4.54 -0.77
C LEU A 17 -3.35 5.97 -1.30
N ASP A 18 -3.03 6.97 -0.48
CA ASP A 18 -2.98 8.38 -0.92
C ASP A 18 -1.96 8.55 -2.06
N ASP A 19 -0.74 8.01 -1.89
CA ASP A 19 0.31 8.03 -2.92
C ASP A 19 -0.16 7.37 -4.23
N LEU A 20 -0.98 6.31 -4.16
CA LEU A 20 -1.57 5.64 -5.31
C LEU A 20 -2.68 6.48 -5.97
N LEU A 21 -3.59 7.05 -5.18
CA LEU A 21 -4.71 7.86 -5.67
C LEU A 21 -4.21 9.17 -6.31
N ASP A 22 -3.09 9.71 -5.84
CA ASP A 22 -2.41 10.87 -6.42
C ASP A 22 -1.57 10.52 -7.66
N GLY A 23 -1.44 9.24 -8.00
CA GLY A 23 -0.72 8.76 -9.18
C GLY A 23 0.81 8.74 -9.04
N TYR A 24 1.35 8.83 -7.82
CA TYR A 24 2.79 8.73 -7.59
C TYR A 24 3.32 7.29 -7.70
N ILE A 25 2.45 6.31 -7.46
CA ILE A 25 2.78 4.87 -7.56
C ILE A 25 1.67 4.11 -8.30
N THR A 26 1.97 2.87 -8.68
CA THR A 26 0.99 1.93 -9.27
C THR A 26 0.47 0.96 -8.21
N PRO A 27 -0.68 0.27 -8.46
CA PRO A 27 -1.17 -0.78 -7.57
C PRO A 27 -0.13 -1.91 -7.34
N ASP A 28 0.62 -2.27 -8.38
CA ASP A 28 1.68 -3.27 -8.29
C ASP A 28 2.82 -2.78 -7.40
N HIS A 29 3.24 -1.52 -7.55
CA HIS A 29 4.27 -0.93 -6.69
C HIS A 29 3.82 -0.85 -5.22
N ALA A 30 2.55 -0.52 -4.96
CA ALA A 30 1.97 -0.54 -3.61
C ALA A 30 2.09 -1.94 -2.97
N ARG A 31 1.84 -2.99 -3.76
CA ARG A 31 1.92 -4.38 -3.32
C ARG A 31 3.36 -4.83 -3.09
N GLU A 32 4.25 -4.62 -4.06
CA GLU A 32 5.59 -5.18 -4.08
C GLU A 32 6.56 -4.49 -3.11
N VAL A 33 6.46 -3.16 -2.98
CA VAL A 33 7.39 -2.37 -2.16
C VAL A 33 6.86 -2.16 -0.75
N TYR A 34 5.57 -1.86 -0.61
CA TYR A 34 4.97 -1.50 0.67
C TYR A 34 4.15 -2.63 1.31
N GLY A 35 3.94 -3.74 0.61
CA GLY A 35 3.09 -4.84 1.06
C GLY A 35 1.62 -4.44 1.20
N VAL A 36 1.19 -3.38 0.50
CA VAL A 36 -0.17 -2.82 0.59
C VAL A 36 -1.02 -3.41 -0.52
N VAL A 37 -2.14 -4.02 -0.13
CA VAL A 37 -3.11 -4.56 -1.07
C VAL A 37 -4.27 -3.59 -1.20
N VAL A 38 -4.59 -3.21 -2.43
CA VAL A 38 -5.71 -2.35 -2.78
C VAL A 38 -6.72 -3.10 -3.64
N LYS A 39 -7.97 -2.66 -3.63
CA LYS A 39 -9.06 -3.21 -4.44
C LYS A 39 -9.91 -2.10 -5.05
N PRO A 40 -10.56 -2.34 -6.20
CA PRO A 40 -11.50 -1.38 -6.77
C PRO A 40 -12.64 -1.09 -5.80
N VAL A 41 -13.10 0.16 -5.76
CA VAL A 41 -14.22 0.59 -4.92
C VAL A 41 -15.16 1.52 -5.71
N THR A 42 -16.37 1.75 -5.19
CA THR A 42 -17.41 2.56 -5.86
C THR A 42 -17.84 3.77 -5.04
N ASN A 43 -17.01 4.20 -4.08
CA ASN A 43 -17.30 5.29 -3.13
C ASN A 43 -16.74 6.65 -3.60
N GLY A 44 -16.53 6.83 -4.90
CA GLY A 44 -15.93 8.03 -5.49
C GLY A 44 -14.42 7.98 -5.67
N TYR A 45 -13.73 6.98 -5.10
CA TYR A 45 -12.32 6.70 -5.35
C TYR A 45 -12.14 5.49 -6.27
N GLN A 46 -11.03 5.42 -7.00
CA GLN A 46 -10.71 4.28 -7.86
C GLN A 46 -10.27 3.05 -7.05
N TRP A 47 -9.58 3.27 -5.93
CA TRP A 47 -8.99 2.22 -5.10
C TRP A 47 -9.29 2.43 -3.62
N GLY A 48 -9.41 1.33 -2.88
CA GLY A 48 -9.48 1.32 -1.42
C GLY A 48 -8.59 0.24 -0.82
N LEU A 49 -8.24 0.38 0.45
CA LEU A 49 -7.40 -0.60 1.15
C LEU A 49 -8.13 -1.93 1.38
N ASP A 50 -7.40 -3.02 1.20
CA ASP A 50 -7.73 -4.31 1.78
C ASP A 50 -6.83 -4.55 2.99
N LEU A 51 -7.30 -4.11 4.17
CA LEU A 51 -6.54 -4.21 5.42
C LEU A 51 -6.22 -5.67 5.80
N PRO A 52 -7.16 -6.63 5.73
CA PRO A 52 -6.85 -8.04 5.98
C PRO A 52 -5.78 -8.60 5.04
N ALA A 53 -5.88 -8.34 3.72
CA ALA A 53 -4.90 -8.83 2.76
C ALA A 53 -3.53 -8.15 2.92
N THR A 54 -3.52 -6.86 3.24
CA THR A 54 -2.30 -6.09 3.56
C THR A 54 -1.57 -6.68 4.78
N ALA A 55 -2.30 -6.97 5.85
CA ALA A 55 -1.71 -7.58 7.05
C ALA A 55 -1.09 -8.95 6.73
N LYS A 56 -1.80 -9.80 5.98
CA LYS A 56 -1.30 -11.12 5.56
C LYS A 56 -0.07 -11.02 4.67
N LEU A 57 -0.06 -10.11 3.69
CA LEU A 57 1.07 -9.92 2.79
C LEU A 57 2.30 -9.41 3.54
N ARG A 58 2.15 -8.40 4.40
CA ARG A 58 3.27 -7.88 5.21
C ARG A 58 3.85 -8.92 6.16
N ALA A 59 3.01 -9.76 6.76
CA ALA A 59 3.48 -10.87 7.59
C ALA A 59 4.33 -11.85 6.76
N ALA A 60 3.90 -12.21 5.55
CA ALA A 60 4.66 -13.09 4.66
C ALA A 60 5.99 -12.45 4.21
N MET A 61 5.98 -11.16 3.84
CA MET A 61 7.19 -10.45 3.39
C MET A 61 8.23 -10.23 4.51
N GLN A 62 7.82 -10.26 5.78
CA GLN A 62 8.75 -10.16 6.91
C GLN A 62 9.42 -11.50 7.25
N MET A 63 8.88 -12.61 6.76
CA MET A 63 9.41 -13.96 6.97
C MET A 63 10.29 -14.44 5.81
N ALA A 64 10.33 -13.69 4.70
CA ALA A 64 11.17 -13.94 3.53
C ALA A 64 12.53 -13.26 3.69
#